data_AF-A0A934WH67-F1
#
_entry.id   AF-A0A934WH67-F1
#
_cell.length_a   1.000
_cell.length_b   1.000
_cell.length_c   1.000
_cell.angle_alpha   90.00
_cell.angle_beta   90.00
_cell.angle_gamma   90.00
#
_symmetry.space_group_name_H-M   'P 1'
#
loop_
_entity.id
_entity.type
_entity.pdbx_description
1 polymer ?
#
loop_
_entity_poly.entity_id
_entity_poly.type
_entity_poly.pdbx_seq_one_letter_code
_entity_poly.pdbx_strand_id
1 'polypeptide(L)'
;MKKVIQFLVAVLVSVVFIGCSSDDDDNNTSNSMSEAQKKALSVLNGTFKYVHEVGTTIITFKEQYNPAKVVILDENYATGEGQERKIHGLLTITYYNGQSFDRYYYIDTNATSIGLSFTEKGNRTYSAFLISSPIEFKMKEKDAMFWQVFKKQ
;
A
#
# COMPACT_ATOMS: atom_id res chain seq x y z
N MET A 1 -54.29 -23.32 -46.72
CA MET A 1 -52.97 -22.72 -47.01
C MET A 1 -51.97 -23.87 -46.94
N LYS A 2 -51.42 -24.37 -48.07
CA LYS A 2 -50.08 -24.03 -48.63
C LYS A 2 -49.05 -23.82 -47.50
N LYS A 3 -47.87 -24.43 -47.44
CA LYS A 3 -47.10 -25.37 -48.28
C LYS A 3 -45.74 -25.52 -47.54
N VAL A 4 -45.00 -26.58 -47.85
CA VAL A 4 -43.51 -26.60 -47.96
C VAL A 4 -42.68 -26.85 -46.68
N ILE A 5 -42.14 -28.07 -46.69
CA ILE A 5 -40.88 -28.58 -46.12
C ILE A 5 -39.67 -27.83 -46.69
N GLN A 6 -38.62 -27.57 -45.90
CA GLN A 6 -37.17 -27.71 -46.23
C GLN A 6 -36.32 -26.85 -45.27
N PHE A 7 -35.45 -27.46 -44.45
CA PHE A 7 -34.02 -27.74 -44.71
C PHE A 7 -33.14 -26.48 -44.79
N LEU A 8 -32.22 -26.32 -43.82
CA LEU A 8 -30.90 -25.68 -44.00
C LEU A 8 -30.05 -26.05 -42.75
N VAL A 9 -29.20 -27.07 -42.82
CA VAL A 9 -27.79 -27.05 -43.26
C VAL A 9 -26.88 -26.28 -42.31
N ALA A 10 -25.90 -27.03 -41.79
CA ALA A 10 -24.81 -26.64 -40.93
C ALA A 10 -23.96 -25.49 -41.48
N VAL A 11 -23.48 -24.63 -40.58
CA VAL A 11 -22.28 -23.82 -40.80
C VAL A 11 -21.37 -24.03 -39.59
N LEU A 12 -20.44 -24.97 -39.78
CA LEU A 12 -19.18 -25.03 -39.05
C LEU A 12 -18.36 -23.81 -39.49
N VAL A 13 -18.07 -22.88 -38.58
CA VAL A 13 -16.91 -22.00 -38.72
C VAL A 13 -16.01 -22.26 -37.53
N SER A 14 -15.07 -23.18 -37.76
CA SER A 14 -13.82 -23.29 -37.03
C SER A 14 -13.05 -21.98 -37.18
N VAL A 15 -13.02 -21.17 -36.11
CA VAL A 15 -11.99 -20.14 -35.92
C VAL A 15 -10.91 -20.76 -35.04
N VAL A 16 -9.86 -21.19 -35.73
CA VAL A 16 -8.59 -21.73 -35.22
C VAL A 16 -7.70 -20.50 -34.95
N PHE A 17 -7.35 -20.33 -33.66
CA PHE A 17 -6.26 -19.51 -33.08
C PHE A 17 -6.27 -18.00 -33.36
N ILE A 18 -6.43 -17.21 -32.29
CA ILE A 18 -5.36 -16.38 -31.72
C ILE A 18 -5.55 -16.46 -30.20
N GLY A 19 -4.54 -17.01 -29.52
CA GLY A 19 -4.40 -16.79 -28.09
C GLY A 19 -4.16 -15.31 -27.85
N CYS A 20 -5.00 -14.71 -27.01
CA CYS A 20 -4.60 -13.63 -26.14
C CYS A 20 -4.72 -14.27 -24.74
N SER A 21 -3.68 -14.89 -24.16
CA SER A 21 -2.48 -14.20 -23.65
C SER A 21 -2.63 -12.69 -23.71
N SER A 22 -3.54 -12.16 -22.90
CA SER A 22 -3.11 -11.07 -22.03
C SER A 22 -2.51 -11.80 -20.82
N ASP A 23 -1.23 -12.15 -20.70
CA ASP A 23 0.01 -11.41 -20.93
C ASP A 23 -0.19 -9.97 -21.38
N ASP A 24 -1.10 -9.27 -20.68
CA ASP A 24 -0.82 -7.89 -20.37
C ASP A 24 0.35 -7.98 -19.41
N ASP A 25 1.54 -7.94 -20.01
CA ASP A 25 2.71 -7.32 -19.43
C ASP A 25 2.28 -5.92 -18.96
N ASP A 26 1.58 -5.87 -17.82
CA ASP A 26 1.60 -4.76 -16.89
C ASP A 26 3.04 -4.69 -16.37
N ASN A 27 3.93 -4.29 -17.28
CA ASN A 27 5.33 -4.01 -17.05
C ASN A 27 5.49 -2.68 -16.29
N ASN A 28 4.57 -2.44 -15.35
CA ASN A 28 4.73 -1.58 -14.21
C ASN A 28 5.03 -2.43 -12.98
N THR A 29 5.85 -3.47 -13.15
CA THR A 29 6.40 -4.30 -12.07
C THR A 29 7.07 -3.42 -11.01
N SER A 30 7.63 -2.27 -11.43
CA SER A 30 8.20 -1.26 -10.54
C SER A 30 7.20 -0.66 -9.56
N ASN A 31 5.90 -0.57 -9.89
CA ASN A 31 4.87 -0.05 -8.95
C ASN A 31 3.93 -1.12 -8.35
N SER A 32 4.21 -2.41 -8.58
CA SER A 32 3.43 -3.48 -7.95
C SER A 32 3.67 -3.51 -6.42
N MET A 33 2.60 -3.54 -5.63
CA MET A 33 2.65 -3.77 -4.18
C MET A 33 2.54 -5.27 -3.90
N SER A 34 3.27 -5.76 -2.90
CA SER A 34 3.10 -7.12 -2.41
C SER A 34 1.72 -7.34 -1.78
N GLU A 35 1.29 -8.60 -1.69
CA GLU A 35 0.04 -8.95 -0.99
C GLU A 35 0.08 -8.57 0.50
N ALA A 36 1.24 -8.65 1.14
CA ALA A 36 1.42 -8.23 2.54
C ALA A 36 1.18 -6.72 2.69
N GLN A 37 1.73 -5.89 1.79
CA GLN A 37 1.49 -4.45 1.76
C GLN A 37 0.01 -4.15 1.49
N LYS A 38 -0.60 -4.77 0.48
CA LYS A 38 -2.05 -4.58 0.18
C LYS A 38 -2.92 -4.89 1.40
N LYS A 39 -2.64 -6.00 2.09
CA LYS A 39 -3.37 -6.40 3.31
C LYS A 39 -3.14 -5.40 4.44
N ALA A 40 -1.91 -4.94 4.66
CA ALA A 40 -1.63 -3.93 5.68
C ALA A 40 -2.39 -2.62 5.39
N LEU A 41 -2.35 -2.14 4.15
CA LEU A 41 -3.05 -0.92 3.73
C LEU A 41 -4.58 -1.03 3.85
N SER A 42 -5.15 -2.22 3.70
CA SER A 42 -6.59 -2.43 3.97
C SER A 42 -6.97 -2.19 5.44
N VAL A 43 -6.01 -2.27 6.36
CA VAL A 43 -6.19 -2.00 7.79
C VAL A 43 -5.85 -0.55 8.13
N LEU A 44 -4.80 0.01 7.53
CA LEU A 44 -4.24 1.33 7.82
C LEU A 44 -5.04 2.50 7.24
N ASN A 45 -6.34 2.56 7.59
CA ASN A 45 -7.22 3.67 7.25
C ASN A 45 -7.94 4.18 8.49
N GLY A 46 -8.19 5.49 8.54
CA GLY A 46 -8.85 6.16 9.66
C GLY A 46 -7.90 6.48 10.82
N THR A 47 -8.45 6.57 12.02
CA THR A 47 -7.74 7.03 13.21
C THR A 47 -7.52 5.89 14.20
N PHE A 48 -6.30 5.81 14.72
CA PHE A 48 -5.88 4.84 15.70
C PHE A 48 -5.32 5.53 16.94
N LYS A 49 -5.55 4.93 18.10
CA LYS A 49 -5.18 5.46 19.41
C LYS A 49 -4.30 4.46 20.14
N TYR A 50 -3.21 4.95 20.71
CA TYR A 50 -2.43 4.29 21.74
C TYR A 50 -2.54 5.06 23.04
N VAL A 51 -2.98 4.40 24.11
CA VAL A 51 -3.12 4.98 25.45
C VAL A 51 -2.04 4.40 26.34
N HIS A 52 -1.31 5.26 27.03
CA HIS A 52 -0.32 4.90 28.03
C HIS A 52 -0.41 5.85 29.24
N GLU A 53 0.35 5.58 30.29
CA GLU A 53 0.22 6.26 31.58
C GLU A 53 0.36 7.79 31.50
N VAL A 54 1.22 8.29 30.63
CA VAL A 54 1.46 9.74 30.49
C VAL A 54 0.63 10.41 29.38
N GLY A 55 -0.26 9.66 28.72
CA GLY A 55 -1.25 10.23 27.81
C GLY A 55 -1.59 9.36 26.62
N THR A 56 -1.98 10.01 25.52
CA THR A 56 -2.46 9.35 24.32
C THR A 56 -1.67 9.82 23.11
N THR A 57 -1.20 8.88 22.30
CA THR A 57 -0.75 9.14 20.94
C THR A 57 -1.84 8.71 19.96
N ILE A 58 -2.13 9.57 18.97
CA ILE A 58 -3.12 9.32 17.92
C ILE A 58 -2.40 9.31 16.58
N ILE A 59 -2.71 8.32 15.74
CA ILE A 59 -2.28 8.25 14.34
C ILE A 59 -3.52 8.29 13.46
N THR A 60 -3.61 9.29 12.60
CA THR A 60 -4.66 9.39 11.58
C THR A 60 -4.06 9.19 10.20
N PHE A 61 -4.44 8.11 9.53
CA PHE A 61 -4.08 7.87 8.13
C PHE A 61 -4.98 8.73 7.25
N LYS A 62 -4.40 9.78 6.65
CA LYS A 62 -5.10 10.83 5.89
C LYS A 62 -5.29 10.43 4.43
N GLU A 63 -4.19 10.14 3.75
CA GLU A 63 -4.17 9.78 2.34
C GLU A 63 -3.51 8.41 2.18
N GLN A 64 -4.03 7.62 1.26
CA GLN A 64 -3.46 6.35 0.86
C GLN A 64 -3.36 6.30 -0.66
N TYR A 65 -2.14 6.11 -1.16
CA TYR A 65 -1.86 6.06 -2.58
C TYR A 65 -2.07 4.63 -3.10
N ASN A 66 -2.92 4.50 -4.12
CA ASN A 66 -3.15 3.24 -4.81
C ASN A 66 -3.21 3.49 -6.34
N PRO A 67 -2.15 3.11 -7.09
CA PRO A 67 -0.93 2.45 -6.63
C PRO A 67 -0.05 3.38 -5.78
N ALA A 68 0.99 2.82 -5.13
CA ALA A 68 1.93 3.61 -4.35
C ALA A 68 2.60 4.70 -5.20
N LYS A 69 2.96 5.83 -4.60
CA LYS A 69 3.71 6.88 -5.30
C LYS A 69 5.18 6.51 -5.32
N VAL A 70 5.76 6.38 -6.52
CA VAL A 70 7.19 6.14 -6.70
C VAL A 70 7.93 7.46 -6.76
N VAL A 71 9.02 7.58 -6.00
CA VAL A 71 9.96 8.70 -6.07
C VAL A 71 11.38 8.18 -6.27
N ILE A 72 12.18 8.91 -7.05
CA ILE A 72 13.59 8.60 -7.29
C ILE A 72 14.46 9.36 -6.28
N LEU A 73 15.28 8.62 -5.55
CA LEU A 73 16.30 9.13 -4.62
C LEU A 73 17.66 9.15 -5.30
N ASP A 74 18.50 10.09 -4.86
CA ASP A 74 19.91 10.19 -5.27
C ASP A 74 20.09 10.09 -6.79
N GLU A 75 19.17 10.75 -7.51
CA GLU A 75 19.08 10.69 -8.95
C GLU A 75 20.36 11.23 -9.58
N ASN A 76 21.01 10.40 -10.39
CA ASN A 76 22.05 10.85 -11.28
C ASN A 76 21.40 11.63 -12.42
N TYR A 77 21.50 12.95 -12.36
CA TYR A 77 20.86 13.84 -13.34
C TYR A 77 21.31 13.60 -14.80
N ALA A 78 22.50 13.03 -15.02
CA ALA A 78 22.98 12.73 -16.37
C ALA A 78 22.36 11.45 -16.95
N THR A 79 22.02 10.46 -16.12
CA THR A 79 21.49 9.17 -16.57
C THR A 79 20.01 8.96 -16.23
N GLY A 80 19.45 9.77 -15.33
CA GLY A 80 18.11 9.58 -14.75
C GLY A 80 18.02 8.40 -13.78
N GLU A 81 19.12 7.70 -13.51
CA GLU A 81 19.13 6.54 -12.63
C GLU A 81 19.16 6.95 -11.16
N GLY A 82 18.40 6.25 -10.33
CA GLY A 82 18.40 6.45 -8.89
C GLY A 82 17.66 5.33 -8.19
N GLN A 83 17.63 5.41 -6.86
CA GLN A 83 16.91 4.40 -6.07
C GLN A 83 15.43 4.74 -6.01
N GLU A 84 14.59 3.81 -6.43
CA GLU A 84 13.15 3.96 -6.28
C GLU A 84 12.70 3.80 -4.83
N ARG A 85 11.73 4.62 -4.45
CA ARG A 85 11.07 4.54 -3.15
C ARG A 85 9.56 4.62 -3.33
N LYS A 86 8.84 3.67 -2.73
CA LYS A 86 7.37 3.58 -2.74
C LYS A 86 6.74 4.24 -1.51
N ILE A 87 6.14 5.40 -1.67
CA ILE A 87 5.34 6.10 -0.66
C ILE A 87 3.93 5.54 -0.69
N HIS A 88 3.43 5.09 0.45
CA HIS A 88 2.10 4.48 0.53
C HIS A 88 1.01 5.49 0.92
N GLY A 89 1.39 6.65 1.47
CA GLY A 89 0.46 7.73 1.75
C GLY A 89 0.98 8.73 2.78
N LEU A 90 0.05 9.47 3.36
CA LEU A 90 0.27 10.46 4.41
C LEU A 90 -0.52 10.11 5.66
N LEU A 91 0.12 10.30 6.81
CA LEU A 91 -0.51 10.20 8.12
C LEU A 91 -0.15 11.41 8.99
N THR A 92 -0.94 11.63 10.03
CA THR A 92 -0.67 12.58 11.10
C THR A 92 -0.45 11.83 12.39
N ILE A 93 0.62 12.18 13.12
CA ILE A 93 0.86 11.71 14.48
C ILE A 93 0.63 12.87 15.42
N THR A 94 -0.33 12.73 16.33
CA THR A 94 -0.54 13.65 17.45
C THR A 94 -0.06 12.98 18.72
N TYR A 95 0.96 13.56 19.34
CA TYR A 95 1.57 13.04 20.57
C TYR A 95 0.80 13.48 21.81
N TYR A 96 1.09 12.83 22.93
CA TYR A 96 0.47 13.09 24.23
C TYR A 96 0.62 14.55 24.72
N ASN A 97 1.64 15.26 24.24
CA ASN A 97 1.88 16.67 24.56
C ASN A 97 1.11 17.65 23.64
N GLY A 98 0.24 17.15 22.76
CA GLY A 98 -0.56 17.92 21.82
C GLY A 98 0.17 18.32 20.53
N GLN A 99 1.47 18.05 20.41
CA GLN A 99 2.19 18.30 19.16
C GLN A 99 1.73 17.33 18.08
N SER A 100 1.52 17.86 16.87
CA SER A 100 1.02 17.10 15.74
C SER A 100 1.90 17.28 14.52
N PHE A 101 2.17 16.22 13.80
CA PHE A 101 3.02 16.27 12.62
C PHE A 101 2.55 15.33 11.51
N ASP A 102 2.56 15.86 10.28
CA ASP A 102 2.33 15.06 9.08
C ASP A 102 3.61 14.31 8.67
N ARG A 103 3.43 13.07 8.21
CA ARG A 103 4.48 12.16 7.79
C ARG A 103 4.05 11.39 6.55
N TYR A 104 4.96 11.27 5.60
CA TYR A 104 4.88 10.23 4.59
C TYR A 104 5.20 8.89 5.23
N TYR A 105 4.39 7.87 4.93
CA TYR A 105 4.61 6.52 5.44
C TYR A 105 4.92 5.52 4.34
N TYR A 106 5.72 4.53 4.73
CA TYR A 106 6.27 3.49 3.87
C TYR A 106 6.08 2.15 4.57
N ILE A 107 5.47 1.17 3.92
CA ILE A 107 5.41 -0.20 4.43
C ILE A 107 6.44 -1.02 3.66
N ASP A 108 7.29 -1.75 4.37
CA ASP A 108 8.21 -2.68 3.72
C ASP A 108 7.47 -3.80 2.97
N THR A 109 8.18 -4.52 2.10
CA THR A 109 7.58 -5.56 1.25
C THR A 109 6.87 -6.65 2.04
N ASN A 110 7.29 -6.95 3.27
CA ASN A 110 6.68 -8.00 4.09
C ASN A 110 5.67 -7.47 5.12
N ALA A 111 5.41 -6.16 5.13
CA ALA A 111 4.63 -5.46 6.15
C ALA A 111 5.09 -5.73 7.61
N THR A 112 6.39 -5.88 7.80
CA THR A 112 7.07 -6.07 9.10
C THR A 112 7.68 -4.80 9.66
N SER A 113 7.76 -3.73 8.86
CA SER A 113 8.20 -2.42 9.31
C SER A 113 7.45 -1.30 8.61
N ILE A 114 7.31 -0.19 9.34
CA ILE A 114 6.78 1.07 8.83
C ILE A 114 7.88 2.13 8.93
N GLY A 115 8.19 2.76 7.81
CA GLY A 115 9.05 3.93 7.73
C GLY A 115 8.23 5.20 7.77
N LEU A 116 8.75 6.24 8.41
CA LEU A 116 8.14 7.57 8.47
C LEU A 116 9.15 8.64 8.05
N SER A 117 8.72 9.61 7.25
CA SER A 117 9.53 10.76 6.82
C SER A 117 8.73 12.05 6.81
N PHE A 118 9.39 13.18 7.07
CA PHE A 118 8.79 14.52 6.93
C PHE A 118 8.62 14.94 5.47
N THR A 119 9.43 14.41 4.56
CA THR A 119 9.38 14.73 3.13
C THR A 119 9.44 13.46 2.29
N GLU A 120 8.97 13.52 1.05
CA GLU A 120 8.90 12.36 0.15
C GLU A 120 10.26 11.67 -0.05
N LYS A 121 11.32 12.49 -0.16
CA LYS A 121 12.71 12.05 -0.40
C LYS A 121 13.60 12.08 0.86
N GLY A 122 13.09 12.52 2.01
CA GLY A 122 13.86 12.69 3.24
C GLY A 122 14.29 11.39 3.93
N ASN A 123 15.05 11.53 5.02
CA ASN A 123 15.45 10.39 5.86
C ASN A 123 14.22 9.75 6.52
N ARG A 124 14.22 8.42 6.59
CA ARG A 124 13.16 7.63 7.19
C ARG A 124 13.59 7.08 8.54
N THR A 125 12.74 7.22 9.53
CA THR A 125 12.83 6.45 10.77
C THR A 125 11.96 5.22 10.62
N TYR A 126 12.53 4.04 10.92
CA TYR A 126 11.82 2.78 10.84
C TYR A 126 11.44 2.27 12.22
N SER A 127 10.20 1.80 12.31
CA SER A 127 9.70 1.05 13.45
C SER A 127 9.33 -0.36 13.01
N ALA A 128 9.57 -1.33 13.88
CA ALA A 128 9.00 -2.65 13.73
C ALA A 128 7.47 -2.52 13.77
N PHE A 129 6.79 -3.30 12.94
CA PHE A 129 5.38 -3.14 12.64
C PHE A 129 4.69 -4.49 12.59
N LEU A 130 3.48 -4.57 13.14
CA LEU A 130 2.66 -5.77 13.13
C LEU A 130 1.18 -5.43 13.07
N ILE A 131 0.49 -5.86 12.01
CA ILE A 131 -0.98 -5.85 11.97
C ILE A 131 -1.48 -7.02 12.82
N SER A 132 -2.13 -6.73 13.95
CA SER A 132 -2.65 -7.77 14.86
C SER A 132 -4.10 -8.15 14.56
N SER A 133 -4.89 -7.23 14.00
CA SER A 133 -6.27 -7.47 13.55
C SER A 133 -6.72 -6.38 12.57
N PRO A 134 -7.93 -6.47 11.96
CA PRO A 134 -8.47 -5.42 11.10
C PRO A 134 -8.66 -4.04 11.77
N ILE A 135 -8.57 -3.97 13.10
CA ILE A 135 -8.75 -2.75 13.90
C ILE A 135 -7.57 -2.47 14.84
N GLU A 136 -6.47 -3.22 14.71
CA GLU A 136 -5.33 -3.09 15.63
C GLU A 136 -4.00 -3.35 14.92
N PHE A 137 -3.04 -2.46 15.15
CA PHE A 137 -1.64 -2.70 14.82
C PHE A 137 -0.72 -2.37 15.99
N LYS A 138 0.50 -2.85 15.92
CA LYS A 138 1.55 -2.62 16.90
C LYS A 138 2.74 -2.00 16.22
N MET A 139 3.35 -1.01 16.89
CA MET A 139 4.60 -0.39 16.48
C MET A 139 5.62 -0.46 17.60
N LYS A 140 6.89 -0.65 17.26
CA LYS A 140 7.99 -0.60 18.21
C LYS A 140 9.21 0.04 17.56
N GLU A 141 9.64 1.17 18.10
CA GLU A 141 10.90 1.79 17.69
C GLU A 141 12.08 0.86 18.01
N LYS A 142 13.19 0.99 17.28
CA LYS A 142 14.33 0.07 17.33
C LYS A 142 14.80 -0.24 18.77
N ASP A 143 14.85 0.78 19.61
CA ASP A 143 15.37 0.70 20.98
C ASP A 143 14.26 0.74 22.06
N ALA A 144 12.98 0.69 21.65
CA ALA A 144 11.87 0.66 22.58
C ALA A 144 11.70 -0.74 23.20
N MET A 145 11.50 -0.79 24.52
CA MET A 145 11.28 -2.04 25.25
C MET A 145 9.91 -2.66 25.00
N PHE A 146 8.89 -1.83 24.72
CA PHE A 146 7.50 -2.26 24.63
C PHE A 146 6.88 -1.95 23.27
N TRP A 147 5.98 -2.82 22.84
CA TRP A 147 5.12 -2.56 21.69
C TRP A 147 4.05 -1.54 22.06
N GLN A 148 3.95 -0.48 21.26
CA GLN A 148 2.83 0.44 21.30
C GLN A 148 1.66 -0.19 20.54
N VAL A 149 0.52 -0.38 21.21
CA VAL A 149 -0.66 -1.02 20.64
C VAL A 149 -1.67 0.05 20.22
N PHE A 150 -1.85 0.21 18.92
CA PHE A 150 -2.73 1.19 18.32
C PHE A 150 -4.05 0.53 17.92
N LYS A 151 -5.15 1.00 18.50
CA LYS A 151 -6.51 0.51 18.23
C LYS A 151 -7.32 1.54 17.46
N LYS A 152 -8.09 1.08 16.46
CA LYS A 152 -8.95 1.93 15.65
C LYS A 152 -10.06 2.54 16.51
N GLN A 153 -10.38 3.81 16.23
CA GLN A 153 -11.48 4.54 16.87
C GLN A 153 -12.80 4.34 16.13
#